data_AF-A0A1W1WVF7-F1
#
_entry.id   AF-A0A1W1WVF7-F1
#
_cell.length_a   1.000
_cell.length_b   1.000
_cell.length_c   1.000
_cell.angle_alpha   90.00
_cell.angle_beta   90.00
_cell.angle_gamma   90.00
#
_symmetry.space_group_name_H-M   'P 1'
#
loop_
_entity.id
_entity.type
_entity.pdbx_description
1 polymer ?
#
loop_
_entity_poly.entity_id
_entity_poly.type
_entity_poly.pdbx_seq_one_letter_code
_entity_poly.pdbx_strand_id
1 'polypeptide(L)'
;MKRAFTLIELMVAIALTVIVVFFLYKALETQKKSNAILTKKSIVINKEGYLFKLLYTDIYESNEAHIEKIFNKNYNIVYLATKNSLHHIPFAYVAYYVHPKEKTLVRLESAYPFKLPVNLEKIQYIFADILVKDIKKFRIFPSLQGKKREYLPGEAIAKEKKKGEKYLLFLSYNQKNRVFEIFK
;
A
#
# COMPACT_ATOMS: atom_id res chain seq x y z
N MET A 1 48.56 -32.36 39.07
CA MET A 1 47.46 -32.51 40.05
C MET A 1 46.29 -31.66 39.57
N LYS A 2 45.13 -32.26 39.28
CA LYS A 2 43.92 -31.49 38.92
C LYS A 2 43.42 -30.78 40.18
N ARG A 3 43.37 -29.45 40.19
CA ARG A 3 42.79 -28.69 41.30
C ARG A 3 41.27 -28.89 41.26
N ALA A 4 40.71 -29.47 42.32
CA ALA A 4 39.28 -29.58 42.49
C ALA A 4 38.71 -28.20 42.85
N PHE A 5 37.55 -27.88 42.29
CA PHE A 5 36.81 -26.66 42.62
C PHE A 5 36.42 -26.67 44.10
N THR A 6 36.54 -25.53 44.76
CA THR A 6 36.05 -25.39 46.13
C THR A 6 34.53 -25.26 46.15
N LEU A 7 33.90 -25.70 47.24
CA LEU A 7 32.44 -25.61 47.40
C LEU A 7 31.94 -24.17 47.32
N ILE A 8 32.72 -23.22 47.85
CA ILE A 8 32.40 -21.79 47.82
C ILE A 8 32.41 -21.23 46.38
N GLU A 9 33.40 -21.62 45.56
CA GLU A 9 33.45 -21.21 44.15
C GLU A 9 32.27 -21.75 43.36
N LEU A 10 31.82 -22.98 43.66
CA LEU A 10 30.63 -23.56 43.04
C LEU A 10 29.35 -22.79 43.40
N MET A 11 29.19 -22.40 44.67
CA MET A 11 28.04 -21.60 45.11
C MET A 11 28.00 -20.23 44.45
N VAL A 12 29.15 -19.56 44.35
CA VAL A 12 29.28 -18.26 43.67
C VAL A 12 28.94 -18.40 42.18
N ALA A 13 29.43 -19.45 41.52
CA ALA A 13 29.12 -19.71 40.10
C ALA A 13 27.62 -19.95 39.86
N ILE A 14 26.95 -20.71 40.73
CA ILE A 14 25.50 -20.94 40.64
C ILE A 14 24.74 -19.62 40.82
N ALA A 15 25.10 -18.82 41.84
CA ALA A 15 24.45 -17.53 42.10
C ALA A 15 24.57 -16.58 40.90
N LEU A 16 25.78 -16.45 40.33
CA LEU A 16 26.01 -15.66 39.11
C LEU A 16 25.22 -16.20 37.92
N THR A 17 25.15 -17.52 37.77
CA THR A 17 24.39 -18.16 36.68
C THR A 17 22.91 -17.83 36.75
N VAL A 18 22.30 -17.87 37.95
CA VAL A 18 20.88 -17.51 38.14
C VAL A 18 20.62 -16.05 37.74
N ILE A 19 21.51 -15.14 38.11
CA ILE A 19 21.41 -13.72 37.72
C ILE A 19 21.43 -13.58 36.20
N VAL A 20 22.38 -14.24 35.52
CA VAL A 20 22.50 -14.20 34.06
C VAL A 20 21.25 -14.77 33.38
N VAL A 21 20.75 -15.93 33.85
CA VAL A 21 19.54 -16.57 33.30
C VAL A 21 18.32 -15.65 33.44
N PHE A 22 18.18 -14.93 34.54
CA PHE A 22 17.09 -13.98 34.74
C PHE A 22 17.13 -12.83 33.73
N PHE A 23 18.31 -12.25 33.49
CA PHE A 23 18.47 -11.21 32.45
C PHE A 23 18.21 -11.74 31.05
N LEU A 24 18.67 -12.96 30.73
CA LEU A 24 18.40 -13.60 29.45
C LEU A 24 16.90 -13.82 29.24
N TYR A 25 16.17 -14.23 30.26
CA TYR A 25 14.72 -14.41 30.16
C TYR A 25 14.00 -13.09 29.84
N LYS A 26 14.38 -12.00 30.53
CA LYS A 26 13.84 -10.66 30.23
C LYS A 26 14.21 -10.17 28.83
N ALA A 27 15.43 -10.40 28.39
CA ALA A 27 15.88 -10.03 27.04
C ALA A 27 15.08 -10.79 25.97
N LEU A 28 14.87 -12.10 26.15
CA LEU A 28 14.05 -12.92 25.25
C LEU A 28 12.60 -12.45 25.19
N GLU A 29 11.98 -12.14 26.33
CA GLU A 29 10.61 -11.62 26.34
C GLU A 29 10.50 -10.29 25.60
N THR A 30 11.47 -9.40 25.80
CA THR A 30 11.54 -8.09 25.15
C THR A 30 11.72 -8.23 23.64
N GLN A 31 12.61 -9.14 23.22
CA GLN A 31 12.86 -9.43 21.82
C GLN A 31 11.63 -10.03 21.13
N LYS A 32 10.90 -10.95 21.79
CA LYS A 32 9.64 -11.50 21.28
C LYS A 32 8.59 -10.42 21.06
N LYS A 33 8.42 -9.50 22.02
CA LYS A 33 7.49 -8.36 21.90
C LYS A 33 7.89 -7.42 20.75
N SER A 34 9.17 -7.09 20.65
CA SER A 34 9.71 -6.25 19.58
C SER A 34 9.47 -6.87 18.19
N ASN A 35 9.80 -8.16 18.03
CA ASN A 35 9.58 -8.89 16.78
C ASN A 35 8.10 -8.93 16.40
N ALA A 36 7.19 -9.18 17.35
CA ALA A 36 5.76 -9.17 17.06
C ALA A 36 5.26 -7.81 16.53
N ILE A 37 5.79 -6.70 17.06
CA ILE A 37 5.48 -5.34 16.58
C ILE A 37 6.06 -5.12 15.18
N LEU A 38 7.32 -5.51 14.95
CA LEU A 38 7.98 -5.35 13.66
C LEU A 38 7.30 -6.17 12.56
N THR A 39 6.92 -7.42 12.84
CA THR A 39 6.18 -8.27 11.90
C THR A 39 4.83 -7.65 11.53
N LYS A 40 4.08 -7.14 12.52
CA LYS A 40 2.81 -6.44 12.25
C LYS A 40 3.03 -5.20 11.37
N LYS A 41 4.05 -4.39 11.64
CA LYS A 41 4.40 -3.22 10.81
C LYS A 41 4.80 -3.63 9.40
N SER A 42 5.62 -4.68 9.24
CA SER A 42 6.06 -5.18 7.95
C SER A 42 4.88 -5.66 7.08
N ILE A 43 3.91 -6.38 7.67
CA ILE A 43 2.70 -6.80 6.94
C ILE A 43 1.91 -5.59 6.42
N VAL A 44 1.77 -4.53 7.22
CA VAL A 44 1.08 -3.30 6.80
C VAL A 44 1.84 -2.60 5.67
N ILE A 45 3.15 -2.41 5.84
CA ILE A 45 4.02 -1.78 4.83
C ILE A 45 3.98 -2.56 3.51
N ASN A 46 4.02 -3.91 3.56
CA ASN A 46 3.96 -4.74 2.36
C ASN A 46 2.61 -4.61 1.63
N LYS A 47 1.49 -4.52 2.36
CA LYS A 47 0.16 -4.32 1.74
C LYS A 47 0.03 -2.96 1.08
N GLU A 48 0.52 -1.90 1.75
CA GLU A 48 0.50 -0.54 1.18
C GLU A 48 1.47 -0.41 0.00
N GLY A 49 2.65 -1.02 0.11
CA GLY A 49 3.63 -1.12 -0.97
C GLY A 49 3.10 -1.89 -2.17
N TYR A 50 2.32 -2.97 -1.96
CA TYR A 50 1.67 -3.70 -3.04
C TYR A 50 0.66 -2.83 -3.80
N LEU A 51 -0.22 -2.12 -3.08
CA LEU A 51 -1.19 -1.23 -3.72
C LEU A 51 -0.49 -0.14 -4.53
N PHE A 52 0.54 0.49 -3.95
CA PHE A 52 1.33 1.50 -4.62
C PHE A 52 1.99 0.94 -5.89
N LYS A 53 2.66 -0.21 -5.78
CA LYS A 53 3.32 -0.87 -6.89
C LYS A 53 2.33 -1.21 -8.00
N LEU A 54 1.18 -1.80 -7.65
CA LEU A 54 0.12 -2.15 -8.60
C LEU A 54 -0.36 -0.93 -9.39
N LEU A 55 -0.74 0.15 -8.68
CA LEU A 55 -1.19 1.39 -9.32
C LEU A 55 -0.09 2.05 -10.16
N TYR A 56 1.15 2.07 -9.66
CA TYR A 56 2.29 2.63 -10.37
C TYR A 56 2.56 1.86 -11.67
N THR A 57 2.57 0.53 -11.61
CA THR A 57 2.75 -0.33 -12.78
C THR A 57 1.59 -0.18 -13.75
N ASP A 58 0.34 -0.13 -13.27
CA ASP A 58 -0.84 0.13 -14.09
C ASP A 58 -0.71 1.43 -14.89
N ILE A 59 -0.28 2.52 -14.25
CA ILE A 59 -0.05 3.82 -14.90
C ILE A 59 1.15 3.79 -15.84
N TYR A 60 2.27 3.20 -15.42
CA TYR A 60 3.51 3.14 -16.21
C TYR A 60 3.33 2.33 -17.50
N GLU A 61 2.63 1.21 -17.42
CA GLU A 61 2.32 0.34 -18.56
C GLU A 61 1.06 0.78 -19.32
N SER A 62 0.42 1.87 -18.90
CA SER A 62 -0.76 2.37 -19.58
C SER A 62 -0.42 3.16 -20.84
N ASN A 63 -1.17 2.90 -21.91
CA ASN A 63 -1.10 3.71 -23.12
C ASN A 63 -1.94 4.99 -23.00
N GLU A 64 -3.07 4.90 -22.28
CA GLU A 64 -3.99 6.01 -22.06
C GLU A 64 -4.65 5.86 -20.68
N ALA A 65 -4.71 6.98 -19.96
CA ALA A 65 -5.41 7.09 -18.69
C ALA A 65 -6.49 8.17 -18.79
N HIS A 66 -7.69 7.84 -18.32
CA HIS A 66 -8.83 8.74 -18.28
C HIS A 66 -9.38 8.84 -16.87
N ILE A 67 -9.51 10.07 -16.35
CA ILE A 67 -10.00 10.31 -14.99
C ILE A 67 -11.39 10.93 -15.06
N GLU A 68 -12.37 10.23 -14.51
CA GLU A 68 -13.71 10.78 -14.31
C GLU A 68 -13.91 11.12 -12.84
N LYS A 69 -14.46 12.30 -12.56
CA LYS A 69 -14.87 12.64 -11.20
C LYS A 69 -16.19 11.96 -10.89
N ILE A 70 -16.29 11.35 -9.70
CA ILE A 70 -17.59 10.94 -9.16
C ILE A 70 -18.32 12.21 -8.68
N PHE A 71 -19.65 12.15 -8.64
CA PHE A 71 -20.54 13.10 -7.95
C PHE A 71 -20.11 13.48 -6.51
N ASN A 72 -19.24 12.71 -5.86
CA ASN A 72 -18.68 12.99 -4.54
C ASN A 72 -17.28 13.65 -4.65
N LYS A 73 -17.09 14.81 -4.00
CA LYS A 73 -15.83 15.59 -3.97
C LYS A 73 -14.58 14.79 -3.49
N ASN A 74 -14.79 13.65 -2.84
CA ASN A 74 -13.74 12.86 -2.21
C ASN A 74 -13.22 11.69 -3.06
N TYR A 75 -13.91 11.29 -4.13
CA TYR A 75 -13.58 10.10 -4.90
C TYR A 75 -13.48 10.38 -6.40
N ASN A 76 -12.48 9.79 -7.05
CA ASN A 76 -12.35 9.76 -8.51
C ASN A 76 -12.50 8.32 -9.00
N ILE A 77 -12.96 8.17 -10.24
CA ILE A 77 -12.82 6.93 -10.99
C ILE A 77 -11.67 7.14 -11.95
N VAL A 78 -10.79 6.16 -11.99
CA VAL A 78 -9.63 6.20 -12.88
C VAL A 78 -9.76 5.00 -13.80
N TYR A 79 -9.90 5.30 -15.08
CA TYR A 79 -9.89 4.31 -16.14
C TYR A 79 -8.52 4.31 -16.81
N LEU A 80 -8.02 3.14 -17.16
CA LEU A 80 -6.76 2.97 -17.86
C LEU A 80 -6.78 1.70 -18.69
N ALA A 81 -6.03 1.70 -19.79
CA ALA A 81 -5.72 0.49 -20.55
C ALA A 81 -4.26 0.13 -20.28
N THR A 82 -4.00 -1.04 -19.69
CA THR A 82 -2.67 -1.46 -19.22
C THR A 82 -2.36 -2.91 -19.58
N LYS A 83 -1.07 -3.27 -19.59
CA LYS A 83 -0.60 -4.66 -19.73
C LYS A 83 -0.49 -5.37 -18.38
N ASN A 84 -0.56 -4.62 -17.27
CA ASN A 84 -0.46 -5.14 -15.92
C ASN A 84 -1.79 -5.71 -15.43
N SER A 85 -2.10 -6.92 -15.90
CA SER A 85 -3.32 -7.64 -15.55
C SER A 85 -3.16 -8.47 -14.27
N LEU A 86 -4.19 -8.48 -13.42
CA LEU A 86 -4.29 -9.43 -12.31
C LEU A 86 -4.95 -10.75 -12.73
N HIS A 87 -5.63 -10.75 -13.88
CA HIS A 87 -6.42 -11.87 -14.41
C HIS A 87 -5.86 -12.44 -15.72
N HIS A 88 -4.58 -12.19 -16.01
CA HIS A 88 -3.86 -12.68 -17.20
C HIS A 88 -4.46 -12.23 -18.54
N ILE A 89 -5.08 -11.05 -18.57
CA ILE A 89 -5.60 -10.37 -19.77
C ILE A 89 -4.44 -9.59 -20.41
N PRO A 90 -4.01 -9.91 -21.64
CA PRO A 90 -2.82 -9.28 -22.25
C PRO A 90 -2.88 -7.75 -22.36
N PHE A 91 -4.08 -7.21 -22.59
CA PHE A 91 -4.38 -5.78 -22.61
C PHE A 91 -5.69 -5.56 -21.88
N ALA A 92 -5.58 -5.12 -20.64
CA ALA A 92 -6.70 -4.98 -19.73
C ALA A 92 -7.21 -3.54 -19.70
N TYR A 93 -8.52 -3.38 -19.80
CA TYR A 93 -9.20 -2.16 -19.39
C TYR A 93 -9.46 -2.26 -17.88
N VAL A 94 -8.96 -1.28 -17.15
CA VAL A 94 -9.00 -1.25 -15.70
C VAL A 94 -9.76 -0.01 -15.23
N ALA A 95 -10.57 -0.18 -14.19
CA ALA A 95 -11.17 0.93 -13.47
C ALA A 95 -10.88 0.82 -11.97
N TYR A 96 -10.32 1.87 -11.40
CA TYR A 96 -10.22 2.05 -9.95
C TYR A 96 -11.41 2.86 -9.45
N TYR A 97 -12.17 2.27 -8.54
CA TYR A 97 -13.39 2.87 -8.02
C TYR A 97 -13.51 2.65 -6.51
N VAL A 98 -13.98 3.66 -5.79
CA VAL A 98 -14.32 3.53 -4.37
C VAL A 98 -15.83 3.32 -4.24
N HIS A 99 -16.21 2.15 -3.73
CA HIS A 99 -17.60 1.89 -3.41
C HIS A 99 -18.05 2.81 -2.25
N PRO A 100 -19.04 3.69 -2.44
CA PRO A 100 -19.30 4.80 -1.52
C PRO A 100 -19.90 4.35 -0.18
N LYS A 101 -20.66 3.25 -0.15
CA LYS A 101 -21.26 2.70 1.08
C LYS A 101 -20.19 1.96 1.91
N GLU A 102 -19.61 0.93 1.31
CA GLU A 102 -18.53 0.11 1.89
C GLU A 102 -17.17 0.81 2.03
N LYS A 103 -16.99 2.02 1.50
CA LYS A 103 -15.71 2.78 1.50
C LYS A 103 -14.51 1.93 1.06
N THR A 104 -14.72 1.08 0.07
CA THR A 104 -13.73 0.08 -0.36
C THR A 104 -13.23 0.43 -1.76
N LEU A 105 -11.91 0.50 -1.93
CA LEU A 105 -11.28 0.63 -3.25
C LEU A 105 -11.27 -0.74 -3.93
N VAL A 106 -11.88 -0.77 -5.09
CA VAL A 106 -11.99 -1.92 -5.95
C VAL A 106 -11.28 -1.60 -7.25
N ARG A 107 -10.53 -2.58 -7.75
CA ARG A 107 -10.00 -2.59 -9.11
C ARG A 107 -10.90 -3.51 -9.93
N LEU A 108 -11.48 -2.96 -10.98
CA LEU A 108 -12.26 -3.69 -11.97
C LEU A 108 -11.39 -3.90 -13.19
N GLU A 109 -11.46 -5.09 -13.77
CA GLU A 109 -10.65 -5.45 -14.94
C GLU A 109 -11.49 -6.16 -16.00
N SER A 110 -11.30 -5.82 -17.27
CA SER A 110 -11.97 -6.47 -18.40
C SER A 110 -11.09 -6.50 -19.64
N ALA A 111 -11.32 -7.48 -20.51
CA ALA A 111 -10.74 -7.52 -21.85
C ALA A 111 -11.35 -6.46 -22.79
N TYR A 112 -12.49 -5.87 -22.43
CA TYR A 112 -13.21 -4.90 -23.25
C TYR A 112 -13.38 -3.56 -22.54
N PRO A 113 -13.44 -2.43 -23.27
CA PRO A 113 -13.73 -1.14 -22.69
C PRO A 113 -15.08 -1.13 -21.96
N PHE A 114 -15.11 -0.57 -20.75
CA PHE A 114 -16.32 -0.41 -19.97
C PHE A 114 -16.33 0.93 -19.24
N LYS A 115 -17.52 1.33 -18.80
CA LYS A 115 -17.73 2.47 -17.91
C LYS A 115 -18.65 2.07 -16.77
N LEU A 116 -18.52 2.76 -15.66
CA LEU A 116 -19.43 2.64 -14.54
C LEU A 116 -20.61 3.63 -14.71
N PRO A 117 -21.85 3.23 -14.41
CA PRO A 117 -22.28 1.89 -13.99
C PRO A 117 -22.22 0.86 -15.13
N VAL A 118 -21.88 -0.38 -14.80
CA VAL A 118 -21.74 -1.48 -15.78
C VAL A 118 -23.12 -2.05 -16.12
N ASN A 119 -23.38 -2.32 -17.40
CA ASN A 119 -24.58 -3.02 -17.85
C ASN A 119 -24.52 -4.51 -17.42
N LEU A 120 -25.66 -5.10 -17.02
CA LEU A 120 -25.78 -6.50 -16.59
C LEU A 120 -25.15 -7.48 -17.57
N GLU A 121 -25.32 -7.28 -18.87
CA GLU A 121 -24.73 -8.14 -19.91
C GLU A 121 -23.20 -8.10 -19.94
N LYS A 122 -22.60 -6.98 -19.52
CA LYS A 122 -21.14 -6.80 -19.51
C LYS A 122 -20.50 -7.25 -18.20
N ILE A 123 -21.29 -7.46 -17.15
CA ILE A 123 -20.79 -7.78 -15.81
C ILE A 123 -20.01 -9.10 -15.79
N GLN A 124 -20.39 -10.06 -16.64
CA GLN A 124 -19.74 -11.36 -16.75
C GLN A 124 -18.31 -11.30 -17.28
N TYR A 125 -17.93 -10.18 -17.92
CA TYR A 125 -16.59 -9.96 -18.47
C TYR A 125 -15.73 -9.09 -17.56
N ILE A 126 -16.20 -8.76 -16.36
CA ILE A 126 -15.50 -7.90 -15.41
C ILE A 126 -15.10 -8.69 -14.19
N PHE A 127 -13.79 -8.73 -13.95
CA PHE A 127 -13.21 -9.21 -12.72
C PHE A 127 -13.10 -8.06 -11.73
N ALA A 128 -13.39 -8.33 -10.45
CA ALA A 128 -13.40 -7.32 -9.40
C ALA A 128 -12.55 -7.75 -8.21
N ASP A 129 -11.50 -6.97 -7.92
CA ASP A 129 -10.61 -7.20 -6.79
C ASP A 129 -10.77 -6.11 -5.74
N ILE A 130 -11.03 -6.52 -4.50
CA ILE A 130 -10.97 -5.62 -3.35
C ILE A 130 -9.51 -5.36 -3.00
N LEU A 131 -9.09 -4.10 -3.14
CA LEU A 131 -7.71 -3.71 -2.85
C LEU A 131 -7.54 -3.27 -1.40
N VAL A 132 -8.37 -2.32 -0.95
CA VAL A 132 -8.28 -1.73 0.40
C VAL A 132 -9.66 -1.29 0.89
N LYS A 133 -9.93 -1.55 2.18
CA LYS A 133 -11.15 -1.11 2.89
C LYS A 133 -10.92 0.19 3.66
N ASP A 134 -12.00 0.83 4.09
CA ASP A 134 -12.01 2.02 4.96
C ASP A 134 -11.32 3.27 4.37
N ILE A 135 -11.47 3.48 3.06
CA ILE A 135 -10.90 4.63 2.35
C ILE A 135 -11.77 5.87 2.55
N LYS A 136 -11.14 6.95 3.02
CA LYS A 136 -11.81 8.25 3.17
C LYS A 136 -11.74 9.11 1.92
N LYS A 137 -10.67 8.97 1.11
CA LYS A 137 -10.41 9.80 -0.06
C LYS A 137 -9.53 9.06 -1.06
N PHE A 138 -9.91 9.12 -2.34
CA PHE A 138 -9.13 8.59 -3.45
C PHE A 138 -9.20 9.60 -4.59
N ARG A 139 -8.09 10.30 -4.84
CA ARG A 139 -8.06 11.37 -5.86
C ARG A 139 -6.78 11.32 -6.67
N ILE A 140 -6.94 11.40 -7.98
CA ILE A 140 -5.85 11.52 -8.93
C ILE A 140 -5.98 12.87 -9.64
N PHE A 141 -4.88 13.59 -9.73
CA PHE A 141 -4.83 14.91 -10.37
C PHE A 141 -4.05 14.80 -11.69
N PRO A 142 -4.57 15.36 -12.80
CA PRO A 142 -3.79 15.45 -14.04
C PRO A 142 -2.58 16.37 -13.84
N SER A 143 -1.49 16.07 -14.54
CA SER A 143 -0.38 17.03 -14.66
C SER A 143 -0.80 18.16 -15.60
N LEU A 144 -0.50 19.41 -15.24
CA LEU A 144 -0.73 20.59 -16.07
C LEU A 144 0.58 20.97 -16.77
N GLN A 145 0.91 20.29 -17.86
CA GLN A 145 1.96 20.73 -18.79
C GLN A 145 1.38 20.94 -20.19
N GLY A 146 1.32 22.21 -20.62
CA GLY A 146 0.90 22.60 -21.97
C GLY A 146 -0.59 22.42 -22.26
N LYS A 147 -1.07 22.93 -23.40
CA LYS A 147 -2.47 22.84 -23.86
C LYS A 147 -2.96 21.39 -24.15
N LYS A 148 -2.21 20.35 -23.75
CA LYS A 148 -2.56 18.93 -23.85
C LYS A 148 -2.49 18.28 -22.47
N ARG A 149 -3.52 17.50 -22.14
CA ARG A 149 -3.59 16.74 -20.88
C ARG A 149 -2.68 15.52 -20.98
N GLU A 150 -1.41 15.65 -20.63
CA GLU A 150 -0.50 14.51 -20.50
C GLU A 150 -0.47 14.01 -19.04
N TYR A 151 -0.67 12.70 -18.86
CA TYR A 151 -0.65 12.05 -17.55
C TYR A 151 0.76 11.49 -17.33
N LEU A 152 1.58 12.21 -16.56
CA LEU A 152 2.94 11.80 -16.21
C LEU A 152 2.91 10.82 -15.02
N PRO A 153 3.78 9.78 -15.01
CA PRO A 153 3.93 8.89 -13.87
C PRO A 153 4.47 9.68 -12.67
N GLY A 154 3.67 9.76 -11.60
CA GLY A 154 4.00 10.48 -10.37
C GLY A 154 4.02 9.56 -9.16
N GLU A 155 4.75 9.95 -8.11
CA GLU A 155 4.75 9.26 -6.83
C GLU A 155 3.41 9.47 -6.11
N ALA A 156 2.69 8.37 -5.83
CA ALA A 156 1.55 8.36 -4.94
C ALA A 156 1.99 8.40 -3.46
N ILE A 157 1.90 9.57 -2.83
CA ILE A 157 2.20 9.67 -1.40
C ILE A 157 0.95 9.23 -0.62
N ALA A 158 0.98 8.00 -0.11
CA ALA A 158 0.08 7.59 0.96
C ALA A 158 0.49 8.32 2.24
N LYS A 159 -0.26 9.35 2.64
CA LYS A 159 -0.06 10.02 3.94
C LYS A 159 -1.16 9.60 4.90
N GLU A 160 -0.77 8.94 5.98
CA GLU A 160 -1.62 8.77 7.16
C GLU A 160 -1.65 10.10 7.93
N LYS A 161 -2.82 10.70 8.14
CA LYS A 161 -2.95 11.88 9.01
C LYS A 161 -3.78 11.49 10.23
N LYS A 162 -3.10 11.34 11.38
CA LYS A 162 -3.62 11.06 12.75
C LYS A 162 -4.62 9.88 12.87
N LYS A 163 -4.20 8.83 13.58
CA LYS A 163 -5.01 7.68 14.06
C LYS A 163 -5.94 7.06 12.98
N GLY A 164 -5.35 6.35 12.01
CA GLY A 164 -6.09 5.39 11.18
C GLY A 164 -6.76 5.94 9.91
N GLU A 165 -6.36 7.12 9.43
CA GLU A 165 -6.91 7.70 8.20
C GLU A 165 -5.98 7.46 7.01
N LYS A 166 -6.40 6.63 6.03
CA LYS A 166 -5.65 6.39 4.80
C LYS A 166 -6.10 7.33 3.68
N TYR A 167 -5.15 8.10 3.15
CA TYR A 167 -5.34 8.96 1.98
C TYR A 167 -4.40 8.49 0.85
N LEU A 168 -4.93 8.21 -0.34
CA LEU A 168 -4.11 8.15 -1.57
C LEU A 168 -4.20 9.51 -2.27
N LEU A 169 -3.11 10.27 -2.22
CA LEU A 169 -2.88 11.47 -3.03
C LEU A 169 -1.81 11.17 -4.08
N PHE A 170 -2.15 11.39 -5.34
CA PHE A 170 -1.20 11.33 -6.45
C PHE A 170 -0.65 12.73 -6.71
N LEU A 171 0.67 12.89 -6.64
CA LEU A 171 1.38 14.12 -6.94
C LEU A 171 2.14 13.95 -8.27
N SER A 172 1.98 14.92 -9.18
CA SER A 172 2.68 14.97 -10.46
C SER A 172 4.17 15.28 -10.25
N TYR A 173 5.06 14.54 -10.92
CA TYR A 173 6.51 14.73 -10.86
C TYR A 173 7.01 15.67 -11.97
N ASN A 174 7.94 16.59 -11.65
CA ASN A 174 8.65 17.44 -12.60
C ASN A 174 10.16 17.21 -12.44
N GLN A 175 10.83 16.67 -13.47
CA GLN A 175 12.26 16.34 -13.44
C GLN A 175 13.21 17.54 -13.31
N LYS A 176 12.74 18.79 -13.52
CA LYS A 176 13.63 19.97 -13.55
C LYS A 176 13.74 20.74 -12.25
N ASN A 177 12.72 20.75 -11.40
CA ASN A 177 12.74 21.51 -10.15
C ASN A 177 12.29 20.61 -9.00
N ARG A 178 13.25 20.21 -8.15
CA ARG A 178 13.05 19.41 -6.93
C ARG A 178 12.26 20.19 -5.86
N VAL A 179 11.04 20.62 -6.15
CA VAL A 179 10.20 21.36 -5.21
C VAL A 179 8.85 20.66 -5.09
N PHE A 180 8.54 20.25 -3.87
CA PHE A 180 7.26 19.67 -3.49
C PHE A 180 6.31 20.80 -3.11
N GLU A 181 5.28 21.07 -3.91
CA GLU A 181 4.19 21.94 -3.46
C GLU A 181 3.05 21.10 -2.86
N ILE A 182 2.90 21.22 -1.55
CA ILE A 182 1.78 20.69 -0.79
C ILE A 182 0.66 21.74 -0.90
N PHE A 183 -0.35 21.50 -1.74
CA PHE A 183 -1.57 22.31 -1.66
C PHE A 183 -2.34 21.91 -0.40
N LYS A 184 -2.41 22.87 0.54
CA LYS A 184 -3.14 22.78 1.82
C LYS A 184 -4.64 22.61 1.62
#